data_AF-A0A2U4F5Q3-F1
#
_entry.id   AF-A0A2U4F5Q3-F1
#
_cell.length_a   1.000
_cell.length_b   1.000
_cell.length_c   1.000
_cell.angle_alpha   90.00
_cell.angle_beta   90.00
_cell.angle_gamma   90.00
#
_symmetry.space_group_name_H-M   'P 1'
#
loop_
_entity.id
_entity.type
_entity.pdbx_description
1 polymer ?
#
loop_
_entity_poly.entity_id
_entity_poly.type
_entity_poly.pdbx_seq_one_letter_code
_entity_poly.pdbx_strand_id
1 'polypeptide(L)'
;MPKFNKGNFSVGLGFGVKLPMYITTSDEMFTIDFDNRTYSRYTAFNNYNINNMNSTFQYAVIPYVKITMDYSVYFTEKIAVNIGAYINYDYGLKSKYFDIRTDSIDIGLELGLRFAPKL
;
A
#
# COMPACT_ATOMS: atom_id res chain seq x y z
N MET A 1 14.92 -0.76 -5.67
CA MET A 1 14.43 0.59 -6.02
C MET A 1 15.63 1.49 -6.30
N PRO A 2 15.68 2.21 -7.42
CA PRO A 2 16.74 3.18 -7.67
C PRO A 2 16.79 4.23 -6.55
N LYS A 3 17.98 4.51 -6.04
CA LYS A 3 18.22 5.52 -5.00
C LYS A 3 19.39 6.42 -5.43
N PHE A 4 19.22 7.72 -5.28
CA PHE A 4 20.29 8.70 -5.43
C PHE A 4 20.95 8.89 -4.08
N ASN A 5 22.28 8.72 -4.03
CA ASN A 5 23.06 8.82 -2.80
C ASN A 5 23.89 10.11 -2.82
N LYS A 6 23.86 10.88 -1.73
CA LYS A 6 24.73 12.04 -1.48
C LYS A 6 25.31 11.93 -0.07
N GLY A 7 26.55 11.47 0.01
CA GLY A 7 27.19 11.12 1.29
C GLY A 7 26.40 10.03 2.01
N ASN A 8 26.06 10.29 3.27
CA ASN A 8 25.28 9.36 4.10
C ASN A 8 23.77 9.42 3.83
N PHE A 9 23.28 10.35 3.01
CA PHE A 9 21.85 10.48 2.74
C PHE A 9 21.49 9.85 1.39
N SER A 10 20.30 9.25 1.29
CA SER A 10 19.77 8.76 0.03
C SER A 10 18.30 9.07 -0.15
N VAL A 11 17.92 9.45 -1.37
CA VAL A 11 16.52 9.62 -1.78
C VAL A 11 16.20 8.57 -2.83
N GLY A 12 15.14 7.82 -2.59
CA GLY A 12 14.64 6.79 -3.48
C GLY A 12 13.33 7.16 -4.12
N LEU A 13 13.16 6.79 -5.39
CA LEU A 13 11.88 6.81 -6.10
C LEU A 13 11.62 5.43 -6.66
N GLY A 14 10.48 4.86 -6.31
CA GLY A 14 10.02 3.55 -6.73
C GLY A 14 8.66 3.63 -7.36
N PHE A 15 8.48 2.83 -8.38
CA PHE A 15 7.20 2.57 -9.02
C PHE A 15 7.10 1.07 -9.25
N GLY A 16 5.90 0.55 -9.20
CA GLY A 16 5.67 -0.87 -9.42
C GLY A 16 4.20 -1.23 -9.34
N VAL A 17 3.95 -2.53 -9.27
CA VAL A 17 2.61 -3.10 -9.21
C VAL A 17 2.57 -4.16 -8.11
N LYS A 18 1.58 -4.10 -7.24
CA LYS A 18 1.25 -5.16 -6.28
C LYS A 18 0.18 -6.07 -6.90
N LEU A 19 0.32 -7.37 -6.70
CA LEU A 19 -0.63 -8.39 -7.15
C LEU A 19 -1.37 -8.91 -5.91
N PRO A 20 -2.64 -8.53 -5.68
CA PRO A 20 -3.40 -9.06 -4.57
C PRO A 20 -3.71 -10.52 -4.85
N MET A 21 -3.30 -11.40 -3.95
CA MET A 21 -3.65 -12.83 -4.04
C MET A 21 -5.02 -13.11 -3.43
N TYR A 22 -5.41 -12.31 -2.44
CA TYR A 22 -6.64 -12.49 -1.68
C TYR A 22 -7.12 -11.15 -1.11
N ILE A 23 -8.44 -10.94 -1.14
CA ILE A 23 -9.09 -9.73 -0.65
C ILE A 23 -10.33 -10.13 0.13
N THR A 24 -10.50 -9.53 1.30
CA THR A 24 -11.76 -9.57 2.05
C THR A 24 -12.34 -8.16 2.07
N THR A 25 -13.60 -8.02 1.65
CA THR A 25 -14.37 -6.78 1.80
C THR A 25 -15.49 -7.00 2.81
N SER A 26 -15.74 -5.97 3.61
CA SER A 26 -16.84 -5.95 4.58
C SER A 26 -17.77 -4.81 4.18
N ASP A 27 -18.99 -5.17 3.78
CA ASP A 27 -20.00 -4.21 3.35
C ASP A 27 -21.01 -4.05 4.48
N GLU A 28 -21.14 -2.84 5.01
CA GLU A 28 -22.13 -2.51 6.03
C GLU A 28 -23.30 -1.76 5.41
N MET A 29 -24.51 -2.30 5.59
CA MET A 29 -25.75 -1.68 5.14
C MET A 29 -26.58 -1.30 6.36
N PHE A 30 -27.05 -0.05 6.36
CA PHE A 30 -27.96 0.48 7.37
C PHE A 30 -29.31 0.76 6.74
N THR A 31 -30.36 0.15 7.27
CA THR A 31 -31.73 0.37 6.80
C THR A 31 -32.54 1.00 7.91
N ILE A 32 -33.15 2.15 7.60
CA ILE A 32 -34.07 2.87 8.49
C ILE A 32 -35.47 2.68 7.95
N ASP A 33 -36.33 2.05 8.75
CA ASP A 33 -37.77 2.02 8.49
C ASP A 33 -38.42 3.12 9.35
N PHE A 34 -38.85 4.20 8.70
CA PHE A 34 -39.45 5.36 9.35
C PHE A 34 -40.87 5.10 9.86
N ASP A 35 -41.61 4.16 9.25
CA ASP A 35 -42.98 3.84 9.64
C ASP A 35 -42.98 3.02 10.93
N ASN A 36 -42.07 2.04 11.06
CA ASN A 36 -41.97 1.22 12.26
C ASN A 36 -40.96 1.75 13.30
N ARG A 37 -40.25 2.84 13.00
CA ARG A 37 -39.15 3.40 13.81
C ARG A 37 -38.08 2.35 14.16
N THR A 38 -37.83 1.42 13.25
CA THR A 38 -36.85 0.35 13.44
C THR A 38 -35.57 0.63 12.67
N TYR A 39 -34.47 0.17 13.28
CA TYR A 39 -33.13 0.29 12.72
C TYR A 39 -32.54 -1.11 12.57
N SER A 40 -32.09 -1.46 11.38
CA SER A 40 -31.39 -2.73 11.13
C SER A 40 -30.03 -2.48 10.51
N ARG A 41 -29.03 -3.22 10.99
CA ARG A 41 -27.66 -3.23 10.49
C ARG A 41 -27.36 -4.62 9.96
N TYR A 42 -26.90 -4.69 8.72
CA TYR A 42 -26.44 -5.92 8.10
C TYR A 42 -24.98 -5.75 7.69
N THR A 43 -24.14 -6.75 8.01
CA THR A 43 -22.74 -6.80 7.61
C THR A 43 -22.54 -8.01 6.74
N ALA A 44 -22.14 -7.80 5.49
CA ALA A 44 -21.74 -8.85 4.56
C ALA A 44 -20.22 -8.93 4.49
N PHE A 45 -19.67 -10.15 4.49
CA PHE A 45 -18.25 -10.39 4.25
C PHE A 45 -18.09 -11.10 2.92
N ASN A 46 -17.39 -10.47 1.99
CA ASN A 46 -17.11 -11.02 0.67
C ASN A 46 -15.62 -11.31 0.55
N ASN A 47 -15.30 -12.49 0.05
CA ASN A 47 -13.91 -12.94 -0.12
C ASN A 47 -13.64 -13.17 -1.60
N TYR A 48 -12.56 -12.58 -2.10
CA TYR A 48 -12.13 -12.68 -3.48
C TYR A 48 -10.72 -13.26 -3.55
N ASN A 49 -10.59 -14.39 -4.23
CA ASN A 49 -9.30 -14.97 -4.59
C ASN A 49 -8.89 -14.48 -5.99
N ILE A 50 -7.62 -14.65 -6.37
CA ILE A 50 -7.05 -14.21 -7.65
C ILE A 50 -7.87 -14.63 -8.88
N ASN A 51 -8.50 -15.81 -8.84
CA ASN A 51 -9.34 -16.34 -9.93
C ASN A 51 -10.65 -15.55 -10.11
N ASN A 52 -11.18 -14.97 -9.03
CA ASN A 52 -12.50 -14.36 -9.00
C ASN A 52 -12.44 -12.84 -8.78
N MET A 53 -11.27 -12.24 -8.55
CA MET A 53 -11.16 -10.78 -8.37
C MET A 53 -11.68 -9.98 -9.58
N ASN A 54 -11.58 -10.53 -10.79
CA ASN A 54 -12.09 -9.91 -12.00
C ASN A 54 -13.63 -9.85 -12.06
N SER A 55 -14.38 -10.54 -11.19
CA SER A 55 -15.85 -10.42 -11.15
C SER A 55 -16.31 -9.10 -10.52
N THR A 56 -15.49 -8.51 -9.65
CA THR A 56 -15.84 -7.31 -8.87
C THR A 56 -14.96 -6.11 -9.19
N PHE A 57 -13.66 -6.33 -9.43
CA PHE A 57 -12.70 -5.26 -9.68
C PHE A 57 -12.36 -5.16 -11.18
N GLN A 58 -12.15 -3.94 -11.66
CA GLN A 58 -11.83 -3.67 -13.06
C GLN A 58 -10.48 -4.26 -13.47
N TYR A 59 -9.54 -4.30 -12.53
CA TYR A 59 -8.20 -4.84 -12.71
C TYR A 59 -7.71 -5.45 -11.38
N ALA A 60 -7.00 -6.57 -11.46
CA ALA A 60 -6.45 -7.31 -10.31
C ALA A 60 -4.99 -6.92 -10.00
N VAL A 61 -4.68 -5.64 -10.14
CA VAL A 61 -3.34 -5.06 -9.96
C VAL A 61 -3.44 -3.74 -9.23
N ILE A 62 -2.49 -3.44 -8.36
CA ILE A 62 -2.42 -2.17 -7.61
C ILE A 62 -1.10 -1.49 -7.96
N PRO A 63 -1.10 -0.55 -8.93
CA PRO A 63 0.05 0.29 -9.19
C PRO A 63 0.40 1.12 -7.94
N TYR A 64 1.69 1.34 -7.69
CA TYR A 64 2.14 2.17 -6.57
C TYR A 64 3.30 3.09 -6.97
N VAL A 65 3.41 4.19 -6.24
CA VAL A 65 4.58 5.08 -6.22
C VAL A 65 5.07 5.22 -4.79
N LYS A 66 6.38 5.03 -4.59
CA LYS A 66 7.03 5.09 -3.28
C LYS A 66 8.21 6.06 -3.32
N ILE A 67 8.27 6.97 -2.35
CA ILE A 67 9.41 7.85 -2.11
C ILE A 67 10.05 7.42 -0.80
N THR A 68 11.38 7.32 -0.76
CA THR A 68 12.15 7.04 0.47
C THR A 68 13.18 8.11 0.73
N MET A 69 13.42 8.37 2.00
CA MET A 69 14.52 9.19 2.50
C MET A 69 15.25 8.37 3.54
N ASP A 70 16.52 8.04 3.30
CA ASP A 70 17.31 7.19 4.18
C ASP A 70 18.61 7.87 4.59
N TYR A 71 19.06 7.56 5.79
CA TYR A 71 20.35 7.94 6.34
C TYR A 71 21.16 6.69 6.69
N SER A 72 22.35 6.56 6.11
CA SER A 72 23.29 5.47 6.33
C SER A 72 24.23 5.78 7.50
N VAL A 73 24.14 4.98 8.55
CA VAL A 73 25.09 4.95 9.68
C VAL A 73 26.11 3.85 9.43
N TYR A 74 27.33 4.24 9.07
CA TYR A 74 28.44 3.32 8.77
C TYR A 74 29.08 2.80 10.06
N PHE A 75 29.13 1.47 10.22
CA PHE A 75 29.90 0.81 11.30
C PHE A 75 31.33 0.51 10.86
N THR A 76 31.51 0.22 9.57
CA THR A 76 32.80 -0.03 8.93
C THR A 76 32.83 0.69 7.59
N GLU A 77 33.97 0.67 6.90
CA GLU A 77 34.10 1.23 5.56
C GLU A 77 33.18 0.56 4.52
N LYS A 78 32.60 -0.61 4.81
CA LYS A 78 31.83 -1.43 3.87
C LYS A 78 30.42 -1.79 4.34
N ILE A 79 30.07 -1.48 5.60
CA ILE A 79 28.81 -1.89 6.21
C ILE A 79 28.16 -0.68 6.89
N ALA A 80 26.90 -0.43 6.55
CA ALA A 80 26.06 0.57 7.17
C ALA A 80 24.67 0.03 7.51
N VAL A 81 24.02 0.62 8.52
CA VAL A 81 22.57 0.52 8.72
C VAL A 81 21.94 1.77 8.12
N ASN A 82 20.93 1.57 7.29
CA ASN A 82 20.07 2.62 6.78
C ASN A 82 18.87 2.77 7.70
N ILE A 83 18.65 3.99 8.18
CA ILE A 83 17.45 4.38 8.90
C ILE A 83 16.73 5.37 7.98
N GLY A 84 15.50 5.06 7.60
CA GLY A 84 14.76 5.87 6.66
C GLY A 84 13.30 5.99 6.97
N ALA A 85 12.66 6.87 6.23
CA ALA A 85 11.22 7.03 6.18
C ALA A 85 10.76 6.92 4.73
N TYR A 86 9.52 6.49 4.55
CA TYR A 86 8.90 6.40 3.24
C TYR A 86 7.50 6.97 3.24
N ILE A 87 7.11 7.45 2.06
CA ILE A 87 5.73 7.76 1.69
C ILE A 87 5.41 6.88 0.48
N ASN A 88 4.32 6.14 0.55
CA ASN A 88 3.82 5.28 -0.52
C ASN A 88 2.40 5.71 -0.87
N TYR A 89 2.07 5.70 -2.16
CA TYR A 89 0.72 5.89 -2.64
C TYR A 89 0.34 4.72 -3.54
N ASP A 90 -0.74 4.03 -3.19
CA ASP A 90 -1.30 2.94 -3.95
C ASP A 90 -2.52 3.43 -4.73
N TYR A 91 -2.47 3.23 -6.05
CA TYR A 91 -3.65 3.32 -6.92
C TYR A 91 -4.45 2.05 -6.74
N GLY A 92 -5.41 2.10 -5.82
CA GLY A 92 -6.14 0.94 -5.35
C GLY A 92 -7.02 0.28 -6.41
N LEU A 93 -7.75 -0.74 -5.97
CA LEU A 93 -8.65 -1.47 -6.85
C LEU A 93 -9.88 -0.64 -7.13
N LYS A 94 -10.27 -0.61 -8.40
CA LYS A 94 -11.48 0.06 -8.86
C LYS A 94 -12.63 -0.94 -9.00
N SER A 95 -13.79 -0.61 -8.43
CA SER A 95 -15.00 -1.42 -8.61
C SER A 95 -15.50 -1.35 -10.06
N LYS A 96 -16.04 -2.46 -10.57
CA LYS A 96 -16.72 -2.49 -11.87
C LYS A 96 -18.13 -1.89 -11.83
N TYR A 97 -18.78 -1.99 -10.67
CA TYR A 97 -20.19 -1.65 -10.52
C TYR A 97 -20.39 -0.21 -10.02
N PHE A 98 -19.39 0.34 -9.33
CA PHE A 98 -19.43 1.67 -8.75
C PHE A 98 -18.15 2.42 -9.14
N ASP A 99 -18.24 3.73 -9.35
CA ASP A 99 -17.06 4.56 -9.64
C ASP A 99 -16.31 4.90 -8.34
N ILE A 100 -15.84 3.85 -7.66
CA ILE A 100 -15.14 3.92 -6.38
C ILE A 100 -13.80 3.18 -6.54
N ARG A 101 -12.73 3.79 -6.02
CA ARG A 101 -11.37 3.23 -5.99
C ARG A 101 -10.79 3.30 -4.59
N THR A 102 -10.16 2.22 -4.13
CA THR A 102 -9.65 2.09 -2.76
C THR A 102 -8.19 2.55 -2.64
N ASP A 103 -7.91 3.82 -2.96
CA ASP A 103 -6.55 4.37 -2.89
C ASP A 103 -6.06 4.46 -1.44
N SER A 104 -4.75 4.32 -1.23
CA SER A 104 -4.13 4.48 0.08
C SER A 104 -2.86 5.32 0.03
N ILE A 105 -2.60 6.04 1.12
CA ILE A 105 -1.31 6.67 1.40
C ILE A 105 -0.74 5.99 2.65
N ASP A 106 0.45 5.42 2.52
CA ASP A 106 1.18 4.82 3.64
C ASP A 106 2.41 5.67 3.97
N ILE A 107 2.61 5.92 5.25
CA ILE A 107 3.81 6.59 5.76
C ILE A 107 4.42 5.68 6.81
N GLY A 108 5.72 5.43 6.70
CA GLY A 108 6.39 4.51 7.62
C GLY A 108 7.88 4.76 7.74
N LEU A 109 8.47 4.09 8.73
CA LEU A 109 9.91 4.03 8.91
C LEU A 109 10.44 2.72 8.31
N GLU A 110 11.63 2.76 7.72
CA GLU A 110 12.33 1.59 7.21
C GLU A 110 13.73 1.46 7.82
N LEU A 111 14.12 0.24 8.12
CA LEU A 111 15.47 -0.13 8.57
C LEU A 111 16.06 -1.10 7.55
N GLY A 112 17.30 -0.88 7.15
CA GLY A 112 17.97 -1.74 6.17
C GLY A 112 19.44 -1.92 6.47
N LEU A 113 20.01 -3.06 6.07
CA LEU A 113 21.46 -3.26 6.05
C LEU A 113 21.99 -2.93 4.66
N ARG A 114 23.08 -2.17 4.61
CA ARG A 114 23.76 -1.75 3.39
C ARG A 114 25.18 -2.29 3.38
N PHE A 115 25.49 -3.07 2.34
CA PHE A 115 26.83 -3.57 2.04
C PHE A 115 27.40 -2.77 0.88
N ALA A 116 28.02 -1.64 1.18
CA ALA A 116 28.64 -0.78 0.18
C ALA A 116 29.78 0.03 0.82
N PRO A 117 30.83 0.36 0.04
CA PRO A 117 31.85 1.30 0.48
C PRO A 117 31.24 2.63 0.93
N LYS A 118 31.87 3.29 1.88
CA LYS A 118 31.57 4.69 2.20
C LYS A 118 31.85 5.55 0.97
N LEU A 119 30.83 6.29 0.52
CA LEU A 119 30.90 7.25 -0.59
C LEU A 119 31.56 8.56 -0.13
#